data_AF-A0A509LGP4-F1
#
_entry.id   AF-A0A509LGP4-F1
#
_cell.length_a   1.000
_cell.length_b   1.000
_cell.length_c   1.000
_cell.angle_alpha   90.00
_cell.angle_beta   90.00
_cell.angle_gamma   90.00
#
_symmetry.space_group_name_H-M   'P 1'
#
loop_
_entity.id
_entity.type
_entity.pdbx_description
1 polymer ?
#
loop_
_entity_poly.entity_id
_entity_poly.type
_entity_poly.pdbx_seq_one_letter_code
_entity_poly.pdbx_strand_id
1 'polypeptide(L)'
;MNQSKIKFSWILLIFAAGVLALTGCMTAKPKPGEVFSCAKDSDVNKTIAPEASLENFSCVVKRWDGANTLHFNVAVKNISNEDQRFKVNIFLENGKAVGGLLPRKTKKGLIKPGAVAEFTYPVKGVDYAPGKIDLFIKTMSK
;
A
#
# COMPACT_ATOMS: atom_id res chain seq x y z
N MET A 1 44.54 -21.52 -46.30
CA MET A 1 43.36 -20.65 -46.44
C MET A 1 42.15 -21.41 -45.91
N ASN A 2 41.79 -21.33 -44.63
CA ASN A 2 41.50 -20.15 -43.81
C ASN A 2 40.16 -19.51 -44.23
N GLN A 3 39.20 -19.40 -43.30
CA GLN A 3 38.10 -18.39 -43.22
C GLN A 3 36.68 -18.90 -42.84
N SER A 4 36.37 -20.20 -42.81
CA SER A 4 34.94 -20.60 -42.66
C SER A 4 34.48 -21.00 -41.24
N LYS A 5 35.37 -21.52 -40.38
CA LYS A 5 34.98 -22.02 -39.03
C LYS A 5 34.94 -20.94 -37.94
N ILE A 6 35.56 -19.79 -38.18
CA ILE A 6 35.70 -18.71 -37.17
C ILE A 6 34.43 -17.85 -37.08
N LYS A 7 33.63 -17.76 -38.16
CA LYS A 7 32.43 -16.91 -38.20
C LYS A 7 31.18 -17.53 -37.57
N PHE A 8 31.09 -18.86 -37.52
CA PHE A 8 29.91 -19.54 -36.97
C PHE A 8 29.91 -19.59 -35.44
N SER A 9 31.10 -19.64 -34.83
CA SER A 9 31.27 -19.66 -33.37
C SER A 9 30.91 -18.31 -32.74
N TRP A 10 31.18 -17.20 -33.43
CA TRP A 10 30.88 -15.86 -32.90
C TRP A 10 29.39 -15.48 -32.93
N ILE A 11 28.63 -16.02 -33.89
CA ILE A 11 27.19 -15.77 -34.00
C ILE A 11 26.40 -16.52 -32.91
N LEU A 12 26.86 -17.72 -32.53
CA LEU A 12 26.26 -18.50 -31.43
C LEU A 12 26.56 -17.90 -30.04
N LEU A 13 27.72 -17.27 -29.87
CA LEU A 13 28.09 -16.59 -28.62
C LEU A 13 27.31 -15.29 -28.37
N ILE A 14 26.84 -14.62 -29.43
CA ILE A 14 25.99 -13.43 -29.33
C ILE A 14 24.52 -13.81 -29.07
N PHE A 15 24.05 -14.96 -29.60
CA PHE A 15 22.69 -15.44 -29.32
C PHE A 15 22.51 -16.00 -27.90
N ALA A 16 23.56 -16.57 -27.29
CA ALA A 16 23.51 -17.03 -25.90
C ALA A 16 23.53 -15.88 -24.87
N ALA A 17 24.02 -14.69 -25.26
CA ALA A 17 24.05 -13.50 -24.40
C ALA A 17 22.75 -12.66 -24.46
N GLY A 18 21.83 -12.94 -25.41
CA GLY A 18 20.63 -12.14 -25.66
C GLY A 18 19.40 -12.51 -24.83
N VAL A 19 19.42 -13.59 -24.04
CA VAL A 19 18.22 -14.12 -23.35
C VAL A 19 18.13 -13.72 -21.86
N LEU A 20 19.09 -12.94 -21.34
CA LEU A 20 19.18 -12.65 -19.90
C LEU A 20 18.45 -11.38 -19.42
N ALA A 21 17.60 -10.73 -20.22
CA ALA A 21 17.05 -9.41 -19.87
C ALA A 21 15.52 -9.31 -19.86
N LEU A 22 14.78 -10.39 -19.57
CA LEU A 22 13.33 -10.33 -19.38
C LEU A 22 12.87 -10.95 -18.04
N THR A 23 13.63 -10.75 -16.96
CA THR A 23 13.09 -10.88 -15.61
C THR A 23 12.37 -9.58 -15.23
N GLY A 24 11.29 -9.26 -15.95
CA GLY A 24 10.33 -8.29 -15.43
C GLY A 24 9.82 -8.83 -14.09
N CYS A 25 10.07 -8.11 -12.99
CA CYS A 25 9.54 -8.44 -11.68
C CYS A 25 8.00 -8.51 -11.77
N MET A 26 7.46 -9.70 -12.02
CA MET A 26 6.05 -9.97 -11.85
C MET A 26 5.80 -10.06 -10.35
N THR A 27 5.51 -8.93 -9.72
CA THR A 27 5.01 -8.92 -8.35
C THR A 27 3.72 -9.74 -8.33
N ALA A 28 3.73 -10.87 -7.61
CA ALA A 28 2.56 -11.74 -7.52
C ALA A 28 1.35 -10.94 -7.02
N LYS A 29 0.23 -11.01 -7.76
CA LYS A 29 -1.00 -10.35 -7.34
C LYS A 29 -1.51 -11.00 -6.04
N PRO A 30 -1.98 -10.21 -5.06
CA PRO A 30 -2.55 -10.75 -3.82
C PRO A 30 -3.76 -11.63 -4.12
N LYS A 31 -3.94 -12.70 -3.36
CA LYS A 31 -5.16 -13.50 -3.44
C LYS A 31 -6.33 -12.71 -2.84
N PRO A 32 -7.47 -12.62 -3.55
CA PRO A 32 -8.64 -11.94 -3.00
C PRO A 32 -9.09 -12.55 -1.66
N GLY A 33 -9.43 -11.71 -0.69
CA GLY A 33 -9.88 -12.09 0.65
C GLY A 33 -8.76 -12.30 1.67
N GLU A 34 -7.51 -12.48 1.23
CA GLU A 34 -6.36 -12.66 2.11
C GLU A 34 -5.87 -11.30 2.63
N VAL A 35 -5.61 -11.22 3.93
CA VAL A 35 -5.00 -10.03 4.56
C VAL A 35 -3.48 -10.14 4.43
N PHE A 36 -2.84 -9.08 3.96
CA PHE A 36 -1.40 -9.02 3.75
C PHE A 36 -0.83 -7.66 4.17
N SER A 37 0.48 -7.59 4.39
CA SER A 37 1.18 -6.32 4.62
C SER A 37 1.11 -5.45 3.38
N CYS A 38 0.58 -4.22 3.50
CA CYS A 38 0.33 -3.36 2.35
C CYS A 38 1.57 -3.10 1.50
N ALA A 39 2.71 -2.89 2.15
CA ALA A 39 4.02 -2.77 1.55
C ALA A 39 5.06 -3.30 2.56
N LYS A 40 6.34 -3.33 2.16
CA LYS A 40 7.42 -3.53 3.13
C LYS A 40 7.45 -2.33 4.08
N ASP A 41 7.80 -2.55 5.35
CA ASP A 41 7.82 -1.45 6.33
C ASP A 41 8.73 -0.29 5.93
N SER A 42 9.85 -0.58 5.24
CA SER A 42 10.77 0.44 4.70
C SER A 42 10.17 1.29 3.58
N ASP A 43 9.10 0.82 2.94
CA ASP A 43 8.41 1.48 1.83
C ASP A 43 7.15 2.21 2.29
N VAL A 44 6.84 2.19 3.61
CA VAL A 44 5.74 2.95 4.21
C VAL A 44 6.30 4.12 5.00
N ASN A 45 6.26 5.30 4.41
CA ASN A 45 6.59 6.54 5.10
C ASN A 45 5.40 6.99 5.96
N LYS A 46 5.61 7.15 7.27
CA LYS A 46 4.56 7.42 8.25
C LYS A 46 4.77 8.79 8.88
N THR A 47 3.77 9.66 8.77
CA THR A 47 3.67 10.90 9.55
C THR A 47 2.42 10.82 10.42
N ILE A 48 2.62 10.59 11.72
CA ILE A 48 1.55 10.35 12.69
C ILE A 48 1.57 11.47 13.73
N ALA A 49 0.40 12.05 13.98
CA ALA A 49 0.22 13.06 15.03
C ALA A 49 0.55 12.46 16.42
N PRO A 50 1.10 13.26 17.35
CA PRO A 50 1.53 12.77 18.66
C PRO A 50 0.36 12.22 19.51
N GLU A 51 -0.88 12.59 19.21
CA GLU A 51 -2.08 12.07 19.88
C GLU A 51 -2.54 10.70 19.37
N ALA A 52 -1.91 10.16 18.32
CA ALA A 52 -2.33 8.95 17.64
C ALA A 52 -1.26 7.84 17.70
N SER A 53 -1.72 6.60 17.84
CA SER A 53 -0.93 5.40 17.59
C SER A 53 -1.59 4.58 16.48
N LEU A 54 -0.78 4.08 15.54
CA LEU A 54 -1.25 3.21 14.45
C LEU A 54 -1.18 1.76 14.91
N GLU A 55 -2.33 1.17 15.20
CA GLU A 55 -2.45 -0.21 15.72
C GLU A 55 -2.52 -1.25 14.61
N ASN A 56 -3.09 -0.88 13.45
CA ASN A 56 -3.16 -1.76 12.29
C ASN A 56 -3.02 -0.95 11.00
N PHE A 57 -2.17 -1.44 10.11
CA PHE A 57 -2.08 -1.00 8.73
C PHE A 57 -1.84 -2.21 7.84
N SER A 58 -2.93 -2.79 7.34
CA SER A 58 -2.93 -4.01 6.53
C SER A 58 -3.81 -3.84 5.30
N CYS A 59 -3.62 -4.72 4.33
CA CYS A 59 -4.32 -4.66 3.06
C CYS A 59 -5.09 -5.94 2.79
N VAL A 60 -6.19 -5.81 2.07
CA VAL A 60 -6.95 -6.94 1.53
C VAL A 60 -7.47 -6.55 0.15
N VAL A 61 -7.37 -7.45 -0.82
CA VAL A 61 -8.05 -7.28 -2.11
C VAL A 61 -9.41 -7.97 -2.00
N LYS A 62 -10.50 -7.25 -2.21
CA LYS A 62 -11.85 -7.86 -2.23
C LYS A 62 -12.75 -7.19 -3.25
N ARG A 63 -13.86 -7.84 -3.58
CA ARG A 63 -14.81 -7.31 -4.55
C ARG A 63 -15.55 -6.10 -3.97
N TRP A 64 -15.47 -4.98 -4.67
CA TRP A 64 -16.12 -3.72 -4.33
C TRP A 64 -16.44 -2.95 -5.60
N ASP A 65 -17.65 -2.39 -5.69
CA ASP A 65 -18.11 -1.62 -6.87
C ASP A 65 -17.92 -2.38 -8.20
N GLY A 66 -18.22 -3.69 -8.20
CA GLY A 66 -18.17 -4.55 -9.40
C GLY A 66 -16.78 -5.05 -9.80
N ALA A 67 -15.72 -4.70 -9.08
CA ALA A 67 -14.34 -5.11 -9.39
C ALA A 67 -13.55 -5.55 -8.14
N ASN A 68 -12.46 -6.30 -8.33
CA ASN A 68 -11.50 -6.51 -7.25
C ASN A 68 -10.80 -5.19 -6.95
N THR A 69 -10.78 -4.81 -5.68
CA THR A 69 -10.29 -3.52 -5.20
C THR A 69 -9.41 -3.77 -3.99
N LEU A 70 -8.31 -3.02 -3.89
CA LEU A 70 -7.44 -2.94 -2.72
C LEU A 70 -8.15 -2.14 -1.64
N HIS A 71 -8.16 -2.68 -0.43
CA HIS A 71 -8.69 -2.04 0.75
C HIS A 71 -7.59 -1.90 1.78
N PHE A 72 -7.34 -0.68 2.25
CA PHE A 72 -6.50 -0.43 3.42
C PHE A 72 -7.33 -0.56 4.69
N ASN A 73 -6.97 -1.50 5.56
CA ASN A 73 -7.48 -1.60 6.92
C ASN A 73 -6.60 -0.75 7.82
N VAL A 74 -7.20 0.26 8.45
CA VAL A 74 -6.50 1.20 9.32
C VAL A 74 -7.17 1.18 10.68
N ALA A 75 -6.37 0.93 11.74
CA ALA A 75 -6.80 1.09 13.13
C ALA A 75 -5.93 2.15 13.79
N VAL A 76 -6.56 3.18 14.35
CA VAL A 76 -5.88 4.28 15.04
C VAL A 76 -6.37 4.35 16.47
N LYS A 77 -5.44 4.28 17.42
CA LYS A 77 -5.68 4.51 18.84
C LYS A 77 -5.47 5.97 19.18
N ASN A 78 -6.38 6.54 19.94
CA ASN A 78 -6.16 7.82 20.60
C ASN A 78 -5.33 7.60 21.86
N ILE A 79 -4.10 8.11 21.88
CA ILE A 79 -3.18 8.03 23.02
C ILE A 79 -3.10 9.33 23.81
N SER A 80 -3.92 10.33 23.46
CA SER A 80 -4.06 11.57 24.23
C SER A 80 -5.09 11.44 25.35
N ASN A 81 -5.18 12.48 26.17
CA ASN A 81 -6.13 12.60 27.28
C ASN A 81 -7.45 13.28 26.89
N GLU A 82 -7.64 13.62 25.62
CA GLU A 82 -8.83 14.30 25.10
C GLU A 82 -9.52 13.44 24.05
N ASP A 83 -10.80 13.67 23.82
CA ASP A 83 -11.56 13.05 22.74
C ASP A 83 -11.06 13.54 21.38
N GLN A 84 -10.57 12.64 20.51
CA GLN A 84 -9.90 13.02 19.25
C GLN A 84 -10.66 12.60 17.99
N ARG A 85 -10.47 13.40 16.94
CA ARG A 85 -10.81 13.03 15.57
C ARG A 85 -9.57 13.09 14.71
N PHE A 86 -9.29 12.00 14.00
CA PHE A 86 -8.16 11.93 13.10
C PHE A 86 -8.59 12.08 11.64
N LYS A 87 -7.69 12.59 10.81
CA LYS A 87 -7.76 12.54 9.34
C LYS A 87 -6.64 11.63 8.86
N VAL A 88 -7.04 10.56 8.20
CA VAL A 88 -6.15 9.61 7.56
C VAL A 88 -6.05 9.99 6.08
N ASN A 89 -4.84 10.11 5.55
CA ASN A 89 -4.59 10.22 4.12
C ASN A 89 -3.51 9.22 3.73
N ILE A 90 -3.73 8.49 2.65
CA ILE A 90 -2.86 7.45 2.13
C ILE A 90 -2.60 7.81 0.67
N PHE A 91 -1.34 8.03 0.33
CA PHE A 91 -0.89 8.32 -1.03
C PHE A 91 -0.11 7.12 -1.57
N LEU A 92 -0.39 6.76 -2.81
CA LEU A 92 0.25 5.68 -3.55
C LEU A 92 1.19 6.28 -4.60
N GLU A 93 2.28 5.58 -4.89
CA GLU A 93 3.25 5.99 -5.93
C GLU A 93 2.65 6.15 -7.34
N ASN A 94 1.52 5.50 -7.63
CA ASN A 94 0.79 5.63 -8.89
C ASN A 94 -0.09 6.90 -8.96
N GLY A 95 0.06 7.82 -8.01
CA GLY A 95 -0.67 9.08 -7.95
C GLY A 95 -2.09 8.98 -7.37
N LYS A 96 -2.56 7.76 -7.01
CA LYS A 96 -3.85 7.61 -6.34
C LYS A 96 -3.73 7.99 -4.86
N ALA A 97 -4.80 8.57 -4.33
CA ALA A 97 -4.91 8.90 -2.92
C ALA A 97 -6.28 8.48 -2.38
N VAL A 98 -6.30 7.99 -1.15
CA VAL A 98 -7.52 7.65 -0.41
C VAL A 98 -7.38 8.08 1.03
N GLY A 99 -8.50 8.19 1.74
CA GLY A 99 -8.48 8.61 3.13
C GLY A 99 -9.82 9.13 3.57
N GLY A 100 -9.83 9.69 4.77
CA GLY A 100 -11.03 10.22 5.36
C GLY A 100 -10.86 10.56 6.82
N LEU A 101 -11.99 10.95 7.43
CA LEU A 101 -12.07 11.27 8.84
C LEU A 101 -12.36 10.00 9.64
N LEU A 102 -11.76 9.91 10.82
CA LEU A 102 -11.89 8.81 11.75
C LEU A 102 -12.25 9.37 13.15
N PRO A 103 -13.49 9.14 13.63
CA PRO A 103 -14.59 8.49 12.94
C PRO A 103 -15.13 9.31 11.75
N ARG A 104 -15.70 8.60 10.76
CA ARG A 104 -16.32 9.23 9.57
C ARG A 104 -17.46 10.16 9.95
N LYS A 105 -18.26 9.76 10.95
CA LYS A 105 -19.40 10.52 11.50
C LYS A 105 -19.16 10.77 12.99
N THR A 106 -19.49 11.96 13.46
CA THR A 106 -19.29 12.40 14.86
C THR A 106 -20.55 12.33 15.72
N LYS A 107 -21.69 11.88 15.16
CA LYS A 107 -22.96 11.77 15.91
C LYS A 107 -22.88 10.86 17.15
N LYS A 108 -21.93 9.92 17.16
CA LYS A 108 -21.69 9.00 18.29
C LYS A 108 -20.53 9.47 19.20
N GLY A 109 -20.07 10.72 19.02
CA GLY A 109 -18.88 11.25 19.66
C GLY A 109 -17.61 11.06 18.83
N LEU A 110 -16.50 11.45 19.44
CA LEU A 110 -15.15 11.30 18.92
C LEU A 110 -14.48 10.04 19.50
N ILE A 111 -13.21 9.80 19.16
CA ILE A 111 -12.45 8.67 19.69
C ILE A 111 -12.00 9.03 21.09
N LYS A 112 -12.48 8.32 22.09
CA LYS A 112 -12.11 8.54 23.50
C LYS A 112 -10.63 8.22 23.77
N PRO A 113 -10.01 8.81 24.80
CA PRO A 113 -8.70 8.40 25.30
C PRO A 113 -8.57 6.89 25.45
N GLY A 114 -7.50 6.31 24.91
CA GLY A 114 -7.22 4.88 24.92
C GLY A 114 -8.03 4.03 23.94
N ALA A 115 -9.08 4.57 23.32
CA ALA A 115 -9.94 3.84 22.39
C ALA A 115 -9.32 3.74 20.99
N VAL A 116 -9.66 2.66 20.29
CA VAL A 116 -9.26 2.40 18.90
C VAL A 116 -10.45 2.64 17.98
N ALA A 117 -10.21 3.35 16.87
CA ALA A 117 -11.16 3.45 15.78
C ALA A 117 -10.59 2.80 14.53
N GLU A 118 -11.46 2.08 13.82
CA GLU A 118 -11.08 1.32 12.63
C GLU A 118 -11.86 1.80 11.42
N PHE A 119 -11.20 1.80 10.27
CA PHE A 119 -11.87 2.03 8.99
C PHE A 119 -11.15 1.35 7.84
N THR A 120 -11.93 0.95 6.85
CA THR A 120 -11.42 0.35 5.62
C THR A 120 -11.56 1.32 4.45
N TYR A 121 -10.44 1.69 3.82
CA TYR A 121 -10.41 2.62 2.68
C TYR A 121 -10.24 1.86 1.35
N PRO A 122 -11.28 1.75 0.49
CA PRO A 122 -11.16 1.16 -0.84
C PRO A 122 -10.44 2.10 -1.81
N VAL A 123 -9.58 1.55 -2.67
CA VAL A 123 -8.85 2.28 -3.70
C VAL A 123 -9.33 1.86 -5.08
N LYS A 124 -10.26 2.62 -5.66
CA LYS A 124 -10.85 2.27 -6.96
C LYS A 124 -9.79 2.08 -8.05
N GLY A 125 -9.85 0.94 -8.74
CA GLY A 125 -8.95 0.61 -9.85
C GLY A 125 -7.54 0.18 -9.43
N VAL A 126 -7.37 -0.28 -8.19
CA VAL A 126 -6.13 -0.93 -7.71
C VAL A 126 -6.52 -2.29 -7.16
N ASP A 127 -5.89 -3.35 -7.64
CA ASP A 127 -6.15 -4.75 -7.22
C ASP A 127 -4.87 -5.51 -6.85
N TYR A 128 -3.78 -4.77 -6.64
CA TYR A 128 -2.44 -5.30 -6.41
C TYR A 128 -1.83 -4.70 -5.13
N ALA A 129 -0.76 -5.33 -4.63
CA ALA A 129 -0.01 -4.80 -3.49
C ALA A 129 0.77 -3.55 -3.93
N PRO A 130 0.61 -2.40 -3.25
CA PRO A 130 1.35 -1.19 -3.57
C PRO A 130 2.86 -1.32 -3.26
N GLY A 131 3.69 -0.59 -4.01
CA GLY A 131 5.13 -0.47 -3.74
C GLY A 131 5.36 0.50 -2.59
N LYS A 132 5.40 1.81 -2.87
CA LYS A 132 5.56 2.85 -1.85
C LYS A 132 4.23 3.46 -1.40
N ILE A 133 4.16 3.78 -0.11
CA ILE A 133 3.02 4.42 0.53
C ILE A 133 3.47 5.58 1.42
N ASP A 134 2.83 6.73 1.29
CA ASP A 134 2.87 7.79 2.31
C ASP A 134 1.57 7.78 3.13
N LEU A 135 1.68 7.48 4.43
CA LEU A 135 0.58 7.46 5.37
C LEU A 135 0.65 8.67 6.30
N PHE A 136 -0.39 9.48 6.28
CA PHE A 136 -0.56 10.63 7.17
C PHE A 136 -1.75 10.40 8.11
N ILE A 137 -1.51 10.47 9.41
CA ILE A 137 -2.56 10.52 10.43
C ILE A 137 -2.41 11.85 11.15
N LYS A 138 -3.38 12.75 10.94
CA LYS A 138 -3.38 14.08 11.53
C LYS A 138 -4.54 14.23 12.50
N THR A 139 -4.30 14.86 13.64
CA THR A 139 -5.36 15.33 14.52
C THR A 139 -6.09 16.49 13.83
N MET A 140 -7.43 16.49 13.82
CA MET A 140 -8.25 17.53 13.16
C MET A 140 -8.40 18.82 13.98
N SER A 141 -7.39 19.13 14.81
CA SER A 141 -7.34 20.20 15.82
C SER A 141 -8.24 20.00 17.06
N LYS A 142 -7.70 20.47 18.20
CA LYS A 142 -8.41 20.76 19.45
C LYS A 142 -9.34 21.95 19.27
#